data_AF-A0A7W0MUJ5-F1
#
_entry.id   AF-A0A7W0MUJ5-F1
#
_cell.length_a   1.000
_cell.length_b   1.000
_cell.length_c   1.000
_cell.angle_alpha   90.00
_cell.angle_beta   90.00
_cell.angle_gamma   90.00
#
_symmetry.space_group_name_H-M   'P 1'
#
loop_
_entity.id
_entity.type
_entity.pdbx_description
1 polymer ?
#
loop_
_entity_poly.entity_id
_entity_poly.type
_entity_poly.pdbx_seq_one_letter_code
_entity_poly.pdbx_strand_id
1 'polypeptide(L)'
;VLAIGPVLLALPDRRVRALAIATAVGAAVLAPLLLIGSGSGLVAGARQTGQIFQPWQLFWPLGAPDAVVIGGDGLAKAGYRSPPQWLSPLTHPLIVFLAVPLSLLWARRHPRALRAPEQVLLLLAMLLLLRCVLDPWNNEYYALPFVLALLAWEALCRPERPPLVSLLVIAAHWITFNHVDTWASADVQWALYLAWTLPLAAWMASTALGSGLALGSAQGSWRRTVHLGIDLPQVDRPQRP
;
A
#
# COMPACT_ATOMS: atom_id res chain seq x y z
N VAL A 1 6.37 -4.88 -6.23
CA VAL A 1 5.44 -5.28 -7.31
C VAL A 1 4.15 -4.46 -7.31
N LEU A 2 3.48 -4.32 -6.17
CA LEU A 2 2.17 -3.63 -6.06
C LEU A 2 2.14 -2.21 -6.62
N ALA A 3 3.21 -1.43 -6.42
CA ALA A 3 3.30 -0.05 -6.91
C ALA A 3 3.52 0.06 -8.43
N ILE A 4 3.89 -1.02 -9.14
CA ILE A 4 4.22 -0.96 -10.57
C ILE A 4 3.02 -0.48 -11.38
N GLY A 5 1.84 -1.07 -11.17
CA GLY A 5 0.61 -0.68 -11.87
C GLY A 5 0.29 0.80 -11.68
N PRO A 6 0.09 1.27 -10.42
CA PRO A 6 -0.15 2.67 -10.13
C PRO A 6 0.91 3.62 -10.70
N VAL A 7 2.21 3.34 -10.51
CA VAL A 7 3.29 4.20 -11.02
C VAL A 7 3.25 4.31 -12.54
N LEU A 8 3.02 3.20 -13.25
CA LEU A 8 2.91 3.23 -14.71
C LEU A 8 1.67 3.97 -15.21
N LEU A 9 0.59 3.96 -14.44
CA LEU A 9 -0.62 4.73 -14.73
C LEU A 9 -0.42 6.24 -14.48
N ALA A 10 0.36 6.61 -13.46
CA ALA A 10 0.68 8.00 -13.17
C ALA A 10 1.61 8.65 -14.21
N LEU A 11 2.41 7.86 -14.94
CA LEU A 11 3.37 8.38 -15.91
C LEU A 11 2.68 8.77 -17.24
N PRO A 12 2.79 10.05 -17.67
CA PRO A 12 2.21 10.51 -18.93
C PRO A 12 2.93 9.91 -20.15
N ASP A 13 4.26 9.74 -20.06
CA ASP A 13 5.12 9.20 -21.10
C ASP A 13 6.26 8.36 -20.53
N ARG A 14 7.04 7.70 -21.39
CA ARG A 14 8.30 6.99 -21.05
C ARG A 14 8.15 5.85 -20.04
N ARG A 15 6.98 5.21 -20.01
CA ARG A 15 6.66 4.06 -19.15
C ARG A 15 7.69 2.93 -19.23
N VAL A 16 8.15 2.62 -20.45
CA VAL A 16 9.20 1.59 -20.69
C VAL A 16 10.53 2.00 -20.08
N ARG A 17 10.91 3.28 -20.17
CA ARG A 17 12.15 3.79 -19.57
C ARG A 17 12.07 3.77 -18.04
N ALA A 18 10.93 4.12 -17.47
CA ALA A 18 10.71 4.04 -16.02
C ALA A 18 10.79 2.58 -15.53
N LEU A 19 10.19 1.63 -16.25
CA LEU A 19 10.35 0.20 -16.00
C LEU A 19 11.82 -0.22 -16.07
N ALA A 20 12.54 0.15 -17.13
CA ALA A 20 13.94 -0.20 -17.30
C ALA A 20 14.82 0.35 -16.18
N ILE A 21 14.60 1.60 -15.76
CA ILE A 21 15.33 2.22 -14.63
C ILE A 21 14.99 1.49 -13.32
N ALA A 22 13.71 1.23 -13.05
CA ALA A 22 13.30 0.53 -11.84
C ALA A 22 13.89 -0.89 -11.79
N THR A 23 13.90 -1.61 -12.91
CA THR A 23 14.53 -2.92 -13.04
C THR A 23 16.04 -2.83 -12.84
N ALA A 24 16.71 -1.84 -13.45
CA ALA A 24 18.15 -1.65 -13.33
C ALA A 24 18.56 -1.31 -11.89
N VAL A 25 17.84 -0.41 -11.21
CA VAL A 25 18.06 -0.08 -9.80
C VAL A 25 17.82 -1.29 -8.92
N GLY A 26 16.72 -2.02 -9.12
CA GLY A 26 16.43 -3.25 -8.39
C GLY A 26 17.52 -4.30 -8.59
N ALA A 27 17.99 -4.50 -9.82
CA ALA A 27 19.10 -5.39 -10.13
C ALA A 27 20.39 -4.93 -9.46
N ALA A 28 20.73 -3.64 -9.48
CA ALA A 28 21.93 -3.12 -8.85
C ALA A 28 21.94 -3.31 -7.32
N VAL A 29 20.77 -3.15 -6.68
CA VAL A 29 20.62 -3.37 -5.23
C VAL A 29 20.69 -4.86 -4.87
N LEU A 30 20.10 -5.73 -5.69
CA LEU A 30 20.04 -7.18 -5.42
C LEU A 30 21.28 -7.94 -5.91
N ALA A 31 22.02 -7.42 -6.89
CA ALA A 31 23.18 -8.09 -7.49
C ALA A 31 24.26 -8.45 -6.46
N PRO A 32 24.67 -7.57 -5.53
CA PRO A 32 25.63 -7.94 -4.50
C PRO A 32 25.16 -9.13 -3.64
N LEU A 33 23.87 -9.18 -3.29
CA LEU A 33 23.29 -10.27 -2.50
C LEU A 33 23.22 -11.59 -3.28
N LEU A 34 23.01 -11.52 -4.59
CA LEU A 34 23.03 -12.70 -5.46
C LEU A 34 24.47 -13.21 -5.69
N LEU A 35 25.44 -12.31 -5.79
CA LEU A 35 26.85 -12.63 -6.04
C LEU A 35 27.57 -13.21 -4.81
N ILE A 36 27.16 -12.87 -3.59
CA ILE A 36 27.77 -13.37 -2.34
C ILE A 36 27.31 -14.81 -2.00
N GLY A 37 26.46 -15.44 -2.82
CA GLY A 37 25.96 -16.81 -2.59
C GLY A 37 24.86 -16.91 -1.52
N SER A 38 24.52 -15.79 -0.86
CA SER A 38 23.37 -15.63 0.02
C SER A 38 22.03 -15.50 -0.73
N GLY A 39 22.06 -15.52 -2.08
CA GLY A 39 20.87 -15.46 -2.92
C GLY A 39 19.88 -16.61 -2.67
N SER A 40 20.35 -17.81 -2.31
CA SER A 40 19.47 -18.94 -1.94
C SER A 40 18.74 -18.67 -0.63
N GLY A 41 19.41 -18.11 0.38
CA GLY A 41 18.82 -17.70 1.66
C GLY A 41 17.88 -16.49 1.53
N LEU A 42 18.21 -15.54 0.65
CA LEU A 42 17.37 -14.37 0.36
C LEU A 42 16.08 -14.77 -0.37
N VAL A 43 16.18 -15.65 -1.37
CA VAL A 43 15.03 -16.18 -2.12
C VAL A 43 14.21 -17.14 -1.25
N ALA A 44 14.84 -17.94 -0.40
CA ALA A 44 14.15 -18.78 0.57
C ALA A 44 13.40 -17.94 1.63
N GLY A 45 14.04 -16.95 2.23
CA GLY A 45 13.42 -16.03 3.19
C GLY A 45 12.33 -15.15 2.60
N ALA A 46 12.46 -14.75 1.32
CA ALA A 46 11.41 -14.01 0.62
C ALA A 46 10.22 -14.88 0.18
N ARG A 47 10.38 -16.21 0.11
CA ARG A 47 9.31 -17.17 -0.22
C ARG A 47 8.69 -17.84 1.01
N GLN A 48 9.44 -17.93 2.11
CA GLN A 48 8.96 -18.51 3.35
C GLN A 48 8.27 -17.44 4.18
N THR A 49 7.00 -17.66 4.46
CA THR A 49 6.21 -16.87 5.43
C THR A 49 6.65 -17.14 6.89
N GLY A 50 7.66 -17.99 7.10
CA GLY A 50 7.99 -18.56 8.41
C GLY A 50 6.83 -19.36 8.99
N GLN A 51 6.90 -19.72 10.28
CA GLN A 51 5.72 -20.13 11.05
C GLN A 51 4.87 -18.94 11.48
N ILE A 52 5.09 -17.76 10.89
CA ILE A 52 4.46 -16.52 11.35
C ILE A 52 3.07 -16.43 10.72
N PHE A 53 2.08 -16.61 11.58
CA PHE A 53 0.66 -16.53 11.25
C PHE A 53 0.02 -15.67 12.32
N GLN A 54 -0.20 -14.39 11.99
CA GLN A 54 -0.76 -13.40 12.92
C GLN A 54 -2.28 -13.28 12.71
N PRO A 55 -3.05 -12.79 13.70
CA PRO A 55 -4.49 -12.58 13.54
C PRO A 55 -4.86 -11.44 12.58
N TRP A 56 -3.90 -10.56 12.24
CA TRP A 56 -4.10 -9.36 11.42
C TRP A 56 -4.21 -9.62 9.90
N GLN A 57 -5.00 -10.62 9.50
CA GLN A 57 -5.14 -11.07 8.12
C GLN A 57 -6.51 -11.73 7.87
N LEU A 58 -6.87 -11.94 6.60
CA LEU A 58 -8.12 -12.59 6.21
C LEU A 58 -8.15 -14.09 6.54
N PHE A 59 -7.02 -14.79 6.42
CA PHE A 59 -6.99 -16.26 6.45
C PHE A 59 -6.94 -16.87 7.86
N TRP A 60 -6.93 -16.04 8.91
CA TRP A 60 -6.79 -16.48 10.30
C TRP A 60 -7.67 -17.70 10.67
N PRO A 61 -8.97 -17.75 10.32
CA PRO A 61 -9.82 -18.88 10.71
C PRO A 61 -9.39 -20.23 10.12
N LEU A 62 -8.59 -20.21 9.06
CA LEU A 62 -8.12 -21.42 8.38
C LEU A 62 -6.92 -22.09 9.08
N GLY A 63 -6.29 -21.41 10.04
CA GLY A 63 -5.14 -21.96 10.78
C GLY A 63 -5.53 -23.07 11.75
N ALA A 64 -4.59 -23.98 12.01
CA ALA A 64 -4.77 -25.08 12.96
C ALA A 64 -4.65 -24.57 14.41
N PRO A 65 -5.65 -24.83 15.29
CA PRO A 65 -5.70 -24.30 16.65
C PRO A 65 -4.80 -25.05 17.65
N ASP A 66 -4.42 -26.30 17.37
CA ASP A 66 -3.76 -27.18 18.36
C ASP A 66 -2.23 -27.07 18.35
N ALA A 67 -1.68 -26.12 17.59
CA ALA A 67 -0.23 -25.94 17.51
C ALA A 67 0.25 -24.95 18.57
N VAL A 68 1.21 -25.36 19.39
CA VAL A 68 1.93 -24.42 20.28
C VAL A 68 2.79 -23.51 19.40
N VAL A 69 2.34 -22.26 19.22
CA VAL A 69 3.10 -21.25 18.50
C VAL A 69 4.05 -20.56 19.46
N ILE A 70 5.35 -20.62 19.17
CA ILE A 70 6.39 -19.91 19.93
C ILE A 70 6.68 -18.59 19.23
N GLY A 71 6.55 -17.48 19.97
CA GLY A 71 6.87 -16.14 19.48
C GLY A 71 8.38 -15.95 19.29
N GLY A 72 8.77 -14.84 18.63
CA GLY A 72 10.18 -14.47 18.48
C GLY A 72 10.88 -14.13 19.79
N ASP A 73 10.11 -13.91 20.86
CA ASP A 73 10.52 -13.76 22.25
C ASP A 73 10.75 -15.10 22.98
N GLY A 74 10.50 -16.24 22.30
CA GLY A 74 10.61 -17.58 22.88
C GLY A 74 9.43 -17.98 23.77
N LEU A 75 8.40 -17.14 23.89
CA LEU A 75 7.22 -17.41 24.71
C LEU A 75 6.12 -18.10 23.89
N ALA A 76 5.36 -18.98 24.55
CA ALA A 76 4.19 -19.59 23.94
C ALA A 76 3.06 -18.57 23.77
N LYS A 77 2.58 -18.40 22.53
CA LYS A 77 1.45 -17.54 22.21
C LYS A 77 0.15 -18.33 22.29
N ALA A 78 -0.50 -18.27 23.46
CA ALA A 78 -1.77 -18.95 23.69
C ALA A 78 -2.86 -18.48 22.71
N GLY A 79 -3.61 -19.43 22.15
CA GLY A 79 -4.68 -19.16 21.19
C GLY A 79 -4.21 -18.79 19.78
N TYR A 80 -2.90 -18.78 19.52
CA TYR A 80 -2.39 -18.59 18.17
C TYR A 80 -2.48 -19.88 17.35
N ARG A 81 -2.57 -19.72 16.02
CA ARG A 81 -2.79 -20.83 15.08
C ARG A 81 -1.56 -21.02 14.20
N SER A 82 -1.35 -22.25 13.74
CA SER A 82 -0.36 -22.52 12.69
C SER A 82 -0.93 -22.32 11.29
N PRO A 83 -0.15 -21.75 10.35
CA PRO A 83 -0.63 -21.53 8.99
C PRO A 83 -0.86 -22.88 8.27
N PRO A 84 -1.90 -23.01 7.43
CA PRO A 84 -2.01 -24.15 6.53
C PRO A 84 -0.81 -24.21 5.59
N GLN A 85 -0.23 -25.39 5.39
CA GLN A 85 0.98 -25.56 4.56
C GLN A 85 0.77 -25.09 3.11
N TRP A 86 -0.45 -25.19 2.60
CA TRP A 86 -0.81 -24.75 1.24
C TRP A 86 -0.93 -23.22 1.11
N LEU A 87 -1.09 -22.48 2.21
CA LEU A 87 -1.36 -21.05 2.16
C LEU A 87 -0.10 -20.24 1.81
N SER A 88 1.04 -20.61 2.41
CA SER A 88 2.33 -19.95 2.22
C SER A 88 2.72 -19.76 0.74
N PRO A 89 2.65 -20.81 -0.13
CA PRO A 89 3.00 -20.64 -1.54
C PRO A 89 1.98 -19.82 -2.35
N LEU A 90 0.76 -19.58 -1.85
CA LEU A 90 -0.32 -18.92 -2.60
C LEU A 90 -0.45 -17.43 -2.31
N THR A 91 -0.09 -16.96 -1.11
CA THR A 91 -0.39 -15.57 -0.69
C THR A 91 0.32 -14.53 -1.54
N HIS A 92 1.62 -14.73 -1.81
CA HIS A 92 2.39 -13.82 -2.65
C HIS A 92 1.87 -13.76 -4.10
N PRO A 93 1.66 -14.88 -4.81
CA PRO A 93 1.00 -14.86 -6.11
C PRO A 93 -0.37 -14.20 -6.07
N LEU A 94 -1.20 -14.46 -5.06
CA LEU A 94 -2.53 -13.86 -4.93
C LEU A 94 -2.46 -12.34 -4.83
N ILE A 95 -1.59 -11.80 -3.97
CA ILE A 95 -1.39 -10.36 -3.79
C ILE A 95 -0.96 -9.70 -5.11
N VAL A 96 -0.02 -10.31 -5.84
CA VAL A 96 0.43 -9.82 -7.15
C VAL A 96 -0.68 -9.92 -8.19
N PHE A 97 -1.36 -11.06 -8.25
CA PHE A 97 -2.43 -11.33 -9.19
C PHE A 97 -3.66 -10.49 -8.92
N LEU A 98 -3.86 -9.94 -7.73
CA LEU A 98 -4.96 -9.03 -7.42
C LEU A 98 -4.63 -7.58 -7.86
N ALA A 99 -3.37 -7.16 -7.74
CA ALA A 99 -2.94 -5.82 -8.10
C ALA A 99 -3.02 -5.52 -9.61
N VAL A 100 -2.65 -6.49 -10.44
CA VAL A 100 -2.70 -6.35 -11.91
C VAL A 100 -4.13 -6.12 -12.45
N PRO A 101 -5.11 -7.00 -12.22
CA PRO A 101 -6.46 -6.85 -12.75
C PRO A 101 -7.18 -5.65 -12.15
N LEU A 102 -6.95 -5.29 -10.88
CA LEU A 102 -7.53 -4.06 -10.31
C LEU A 102 -6.96 -2.82 -10.98
N SER A 103 -5.65 -2.78 -11.23
CA SER A 103 -5.03 -1.68 -11.98
C SER A 103 -5.54 -1.61 -13.43
N LEU A 104 -5.71 -2.76 -14.08
CA LEU A 104 -6.26 -2.84 -15.44
C LEU A 104 -7.74 -2.45 -15.49
N LEU A 105 -8.55 -2.91 -14.53
CA LEU A 105 -9.97 -2.55 -14.42
C LEU A 105 -10.12 -1.04 -14.24
N TRP A 106 -9.31 -0.46 -13.36
CA TRP A 106 -9.26 0.99 -13.17
C TRP A 106 -8.88 1.71 -14.48
N ALA A 107 -7.82 1.27 -15.15
CA ALA A 107 -7.38 1.86 -16.42
C ALA A 107 -8.47 1.80 -17.50
N ARG A 108 -9.23 0.70 -17.57
CA ARG A 108 -10.35 0.53 -18.51
C ARG A 108 -11.54 1.43 -18.18
N ARG A 109 -11.84 1.63 -16.89
CA ARG A 109 -12.95 2.50 -16.45
C ARG A 109 -12.62 3.98 -16.56
N HIS A 110 -11.34 4.34 -16.53
CA HIS A 110 -10.91 5.73 -16.49
C HIS A 110 -9.89 6.07 -17.59
N PRO A 111 -10.26 5.96 -18.89
CA PRO A 111 -9.34 6.19 -20.01
C PRO A 111 -8.77 7.62 -20.05
N ARG A 112 -9.43 8.58 -19.40
CA ARG A 112 -8.99 9.99 -19.31
C ARG A 112 -8.35 10.35 -17.96
N ALA A 113 -8.43 9.48 -16.94
CA ALA A 113 -7.93 9.77 -15.58
C ALA A 113 -6.45 9.44 -15.37
N LEU A 114 -5.72 9.04 -16.43
CA LEU A 114 -4.25 9.05 -16.43
C LEU A 114 -3.66 10.45 -16.16
N ARG A 115 -4.50 11.48 -16.04
CA ARG A 115 -4.17 12.87 -15.70
C ARG A 115 -4.50 13.26 -14.25
N ALA A 116 -5.09 12.36 -13.44
CA ALA A 116 -5.48 12.63 -12.06
C ALA A 116 -4.60 11.78 -11.11
N PRO A 117 -3.38 12.26 -10.76
CA PRO A 117 -2.44 11.50 -9.94
C PRO A 117 -3.01 11.14 -8.57
N GLU A 118 -3.97 11.90 -8.07
CA GLU A 118 -4.63 11.64 -6.78
C GLU A 118 -5.40 10.31 -6.83
N GLN A 119 -6.14 10.03 -7.90
CA GLN A 119 -6.90 8.78 -8.03
C GLN A 119 -5.98 7.56 -8.08
N VAL A 120 -4.79 7.72 -8.64
CA VAL A 120 -3.76 6.67 -8.65
C VAL A 120 -3.21 6.42 -7.24
N LEU A 121 -3.07 7.46 -6.42
CA LEU A 121 -2.67 7.31 -5.01
C LEU A 121 -3.72 6.54 -4.19
N LEU A 122 -5.02 6.79 -4.44
CA LEU A 122 -6.09 6.04 -3.77
C LEU A 122 -6.10 4.56 -4.19
N LEU A 123 -5.89 4.27 -5.48
CA LEU A 123 -5.71 2.90 -5.97
C LEU A 123 -4.49 2.23 -5.31
N LEU A 124 -3.36 2.95 -5.22
CA LEU A 124 -2.16 2.46 -4.56
C LEU A 124 -2.41 2.15 -3.08
N ALA A 125 -3.06 3.06 -2.35
CA ALA A 125 -3.45 2.88 -0.96
C ALA A 125 -4.31 1.62 -0.78
N MET A 126 -5.33 1.44 -1.63
CA MET A 126 -6.17 0.25 -1.62
C MET A 126 -5.38 -1.05 -1.82
N LEU A 127 -4.49 -1.09 -2.81
CA LEU A 127 -3.67 -2.28 -3.09
C LEU A 127 -2.71 -2.61 -1.94
N LEU A 128 -2.16 -1.60 -1.27
CA LEU A 128 -1.29 -1.77 -0.12
C LEU A 128 -2.05 -2.23 1.13
N LEU A 129 -3.29 -1.75 1.33
CA LEU A 129 -4.18 -2.27 2.37
C LEU A 129 -4.55 -3.73 2.10
N LEU A 130 -4.94 -4.06 0.87
CA LEU A 130 -5.27 -5.44 0.49
C LEU A 130 -4.07 -6.37 0.62
N ARG A 131 -2.85 -5.87 0.36
CA ARG A 131 -1.64 -6.63 0.71
C ARG A 131 -1.60 -6.96 2.18
N CYS A 132 -1.84 -6.00 3.07
CA CYS A 132 -1.81 -6.26 4.52
C CYS A 132 -2.88 -7.28 4.92
N VAL A 133 -4.10 -7.14 4.39
CA VAL A 133 -5.21 -8.05 4.67
C VAL A 133 -4.95 -9.47 4.16
N LEU A 134 -4.26 -9.63 3.03
CA LEU A 134 -3.99 -10.92 2.39
C LEU A 134 -2.62 -11.51 2.76
N ASP A 135 -1.82 -10.83 3.58
CA ASP A 135 -0.49 -11.28 3.96
C ASP A 135 -0.53 -11.96 5.34
N PRO A 136 -0.25 -13.27 5.44
CA PRO A 136 -0.23 -13.95 6.74
C PRO A 136 0.87 -13.47 7.68
N TRP A 137 1.86 -12.78 7.12
CA TRP A 137 2.98 -12.18 7.85
C TRP A 137 2.76 -10.69 8.11
N ASN A 138 1.51 -10.23 8.18
CA ASN A 138 1.24 -8.81 8.38
C ASN A 138 1.79 -8.29 9.73
N ASN A 139 2.71 -7.34 9.67
CA ASN A 139 3.33 -6.69 10.83
C ASN A 139 2.97 -5.21 10.87
N GLU A 140 3.09 -4.59 12.04
CA GLU A 140 2.66 -3.21 12.28
C GLU A 140 3.21 -2.20 11.25
N TYR A 141 4.50 -2.28 10.93
CA TYR A 141 5.16 -1.33 10.02
C TYR A 141 4.75 -1.52 8.54
N TYR A 142 4.05 -2.61 8.19
CA TYR A 142 3.60 -2.85 6.82
C TYR A 142 2.45 -1.94 6.38
N ALA A 143 1.73 -1.34 7.32
CA ALA A 143 0.69 -0.36 7.01
C ALA A 143 1.25 0.99 6.56
N LEU A 144 2.52 1.31 6.86
CA LEU A 144 3.11 2.63 6.61
C LEU A 144 2.98 3.08 5.13
N PRO A 145 3.35 2.27 4.12
CA PRO A 145 3.20 2.69 2.73
C PRO A 145 1.75 2.98 2.34
N PHE A 146 0.80 2.20 2.87
CA PHE A 146 -0.63 2.41 2.66
C PHE A 146 -1.08 3.75 3.26
N VAL A 147 -0.72 4.03 4.53
CA VAL A 147 -1.07 5.27 5.22
C VAL A 147 -0.49 6.48 4.50
N LEU A 148 0.76 6.42 4.05
CA LEU A 148 1.40 7.51 3.31
C LEU A 148 0.69 7.78 1.96
N ALA A 149 0.29 6.73 1.24
CA ALA A 149 -0.46 6.88 -0.01
C ALA A 149 -1.84 7.51 0.22
N LEU A 150 -2.54 7.08 1.28
CA LEU A 150 -3.85 7.62 1.65
C LEU A 150 -3.75 9.09 2.10
N LEU A 151 -2.76 9.42 2.90
CA LEU A 151 -2.48 10.79 3.36
C LEU A 151 -2.16 11.71 2.20
N ALA A 152 -1.32 11.27 1.26
CA ALA A 152 -1.00 12.02 0.06
C ALA A 152 -2.26 12.26 -0.80
N TRP A 153 -3.13 11.26 -0.93
CA TRP A 153 -4.42 11.42 -1.60
C TRP A 153 -5.31 12.46 -0.90
N GLU A 154 -5.48 12.40 0.42
CA GLU A 154 -6.29 13.38 1.16
C GLU A 154 -5.73 14.80 1.02
N ALA A 155 -4.41 14.96 1.15
CA ALA A 155 -3.76 16.26 1.03
C ALA A 155 -3.94 16.89 -0.36
N LEU A 156 -3.92 16.09 -1.43
CA LEU A 156 -4.07 16.58 -2.80
C LEU A 156 -5.54 16.78 -3.21
N CYS A 157 -6.44 15.88 -2.80
CA CYS A 157 -7.86 15.98 -3.14
C CYS A 157 -8.63 16.97 -2.26
N ARG A 158 -8.16 17.22 -1.02
CA ARG A 158 -8.86 18.01 -0.01
C ARG A 158 -7.90 18.91 0.79
N PRO A 159 -7.16 19.81 0.14
CA PRO A 159 -6.11 20.61 0.79
C PRO A 159 -6.62 21.51 1.92
N GLU A 160 -7.90 21.89 1.90
CA GLU A 160 -8.53 22.74 2.92
C GLU A 160 -9.02 21.98 4.15
N ARG A 161 -8.97 20.64 4.14
CA ARG A 161 -9.48 19.80 5.23
C ARG A 161 -8.34 19.00 5.86
N PRO A 162 -8.38 18.79 7.18
CA PRO A 162 -7.45 17.85 7.82
C PRO A 162 -7.64 16.43 7.26
N PRO A 163 -6.58 15.60 7.21
CA PRO A 163 -6.61 14.25 6.66
C PRO A 163 -7.27 13.26 7.64
N LEU A 164 -8.58 13.42 7.84
CA LEU A 164 -9.34 12.70 8.86
C LEU A 164 -9.32 11.18 8.63
N VAL A 165 -9.39 10.71 7.38
CA VAL A 165 -9.40 9.26 7.12
C VAL A 165 -8.05 8.66 7.49
N SER A 166 -6.95 9.32 7.12
CA SER A 166 -5.60 8.89 7.48
C SER A 166 -5.37 8.88 8.98
N LEU A 167 -5.86 9.90 9.70
CA LEU A 167 -5.78 9.97 11.15
C LEU A 167 -6.58 8.84 11.82
N LEU A 168 -7.81 8.57 11.36
CA LEU A 168 -8.62 7.46 11.85
C LEU A 168 -7.96 6.11 11.58
N VAL A 169 -7.32 5.95 10.43
CA VAL A 169 -6.56 4.74 10.10
C VAL A 169 -5.36 4.56 11.01
N ILE A 170 -4.59 5.62 11.26
CA ILE A 170 -3.44 5.57 12.18
C ILE A 170 -3.92 5.19 13.59
N ALA A 171 -4.99 5.80 14.07
CA ALA A 171 -5.56 5.48 15.38
C ALA A 171 -6.08 4.04 15.44
N ALA A 172 -6.87 3.59 14.46
CA ALA A 172 -7.37 2.23 14.38
C ALA A 172 -6.23 1.21 14.32
N HIS A 173 -5.20 1.47 13.52
CA HIS A 173 -4.00 0.65 13.42
C HIS A 173 -3.24 0.58 14.75
N TRP A 174 -2.98 1.73 15.38
CA TRP A 174 -2.29 1.78 16.67
C TRP A 174 -3.05 1.02 17.75
N ILE A 175 -4.38 1.24 17.87
CA ILE A 175 -5.23 0.51 18.83
C ILE A 175 -5.16 -1.00 18.55
N THR A 176 -5.31 -1.40 17.28
CA THR A 176 -5.30 -2.81 16.88
C THR A 176 -3.98 -3.49 17.24
N PHE A 177 -2.84 -2.91 16.87
CA PHE A 177 -1.54 -3.56 17.03
C PHE A 177 -0.88 -3.38 18.39
N ASN A 178 -1.11 -2.26 19.09
CA ASN A 178 -0.41 -1.94 20.35
C ASN A 178 -1.28 -2.13 21.59
N HIS A 179 -2.61 -2.02 21.48
CA HIS A 179 -3.47 -2.05 22.64
C HIS A 179 -4.26 -3.35 22.75
N VAL A 180 -4.88 -3.79 21.66
CA VAL A 180 -5.77 -4.96 21.65
C VAL A 180 -5.00 -6.26 21.94
N ASP A 181 -3.73 -6.37 21.52
CA ASP A 181 -2.90 -7.56 21.79
C ASP A 181 -2.68 -7.83 23.29
N THR A 182 -2.82 -6.80 24.14
CA THR A 182 -2.58 -6.93 25.58
C THR A 182 -3.74 -7.57 26.36
N TRP A 183 -4.95 -7.59 25.81
CA TRP A 183 -6.15 -8.04 26.54
C TRP A 183 -7.13 -8.89 25.72
N ALA A 184 -7.04 -8.88 24.39
CA ALA A 184 -7.97 -9.60 23.53
C ALA A 184 -7.38 -10.93 23.04
N SER A 185 -8.22 -11.95 22.91
CA SER A 185 -7.84 -13.18 22.23
C SER A 185 -7.53 -12.93 20.75
N ALA A 186 -6.73 -13.82 20.14
CA ALA A 186 -6.35 -13.69 18.74
C ALA A 186 -7.56 -13.69 17.77
N ASP A 187 -8.66 -14.37 18.11
CA ASP A 187 -9.90 -14.32 17.32
C ASP A 187 -10.60 -12.95 17.40
N VAL A 188 -10.57 -12.29 18.56
CA VAL A 188 -11.10 -10.93 18.71
C VAL A 188 -10.20 -9.93 18.00
N GLN A 189 -8.88 -10.09 18.10
CA GLN A 189 -7.88 -9.32 17.35
C GLN A 189 -8.17 -9.38 15.84
N TRP A 190 -8.37 -10.58 15.30
CA TRP A 190 -8.74 -10.82 13.90
C TRP A 190 -10.03 -10.10 13.50
N ALA A 191 -11.09 -10.27 14.31
CA ALA A 191 -12.39 -9.68 14.03
C ALA A 191 -12.32 -8.14 14.01
N LEU A 192 -11.64 -7.54 15.00
CA LEU A 192 -11.45 -6.10 15.08
C LEU A 192 -10.64 -5.57 13.89
N TYR A 193 -9.58 -6.27 13.49
CA TYR A 193 -8.79 -5.90 12.31
C TYR A 193 -9.62 -5.90 11.02
N LEU A 194 -10.41 -6.95 10.78
CA LEU A 194 -11.28 -7.01 9.60
C LEU A 194 -12.44 -6.03 9.66
N ALA A 195 -12.95 -5.71 10.86
CA ALA A 195 -14.07 -4.80 11.06
C ALA A 195 -13.78 -3.38 10.53
N TRP A 196 -12.53 -2.93 10.52
CA TRP A 196 -12.17 -1.62 9.94
C TRP A 196 -11.47 -1.73 8.57
N THR A 197 -10.65 -2.77 8.34
CA THR A 197 -9.91 -2.88 7.07
C THR A 197 -10.82 -3.21 5.88
N LEU A 198 -11.81 -4.09 6.04
CA LEU A 198 -12.70 -4.46 4.93
C LEU A 198 -13.63 -3.31 4.51
N PRO A 199 -14.31 -2.59 5.42
CA PRO A 199 -15.10 -1.43 5.02
C PRO A 199 -14.25 -0.33 4.37
N LEU A 200 -13.04 -0.11 4.88
CA LEU A 200 -12.13 0.88 4.31
C LEU A 200 -11.66 0.48 2.90
N ALA A 201 -11.31 -0.79 2.69
CA ALA A 201 -10.97 -1.31 1.37
C ALA A 201 -12.15 -1.18 0.39
N ALA A 202 -13.37 -1.51 0.84
CA ALA A 202 -14.58 -1.38 0.04
C ALA A 202 -14.89 0.08 -0.30
N TRP A 203 -14.71 1.00 0.65
CA TRP A 203 -14.87 2.44 0.42
C TRP A 203 -13.82 3.00 -0.55
N MET A 204 -12.55 2.61 -0.43
CA MET A 204 -11.52 3.00 -1.39
C MET A 204 -11.81 2.42 -2.77
N ALA A 205 -12.26 1.17 -2.86
CA ALA A 205 -12.64 0.52 -4.12
C ALA A 205 -13.80 1.25 -4.79
N SER A 206 -14.85 1.59 -4.04
CA SER A 206 -16.01 2.30 -4.59
C SER A 206 -15.66 3.73 -5.01
N THR A 207 -14.76 4.39 -4.27
CA THR A 207 -14.29 5.74 -4.58
C THR A 207 -13.34 5.75 -5.79
N ALA A 208 -12.41 4.78 -5.86
CA ALA A 208 -11.41 4.70 -6.92
C ALA A 208 -11.97 4.14 -8.24
N LEU A 209 -12.92 3.19 -8.19
CA LEU A 209 -13.53 2.56 -9.37
C LEU A 209 -14.88 3.17 -9.77
N GLY A 210 -15.44 4.02 -8.90
CA GLY A 210 -16.67 4.75 -9.15
C GLY A 210 -16.46 5.87 -10.17
N SER A 211 -17.42 6.05 -11.06
CA SER A 211 -17.38 7.04 -12.15
C SER A 211 -17.66 8.49 -11.70
N GLY A 212 -17.95 8.74 -10.42
CA GLY A 212 -18.80 9.87 -10.05
C GLY A 212 -18.31 10.83 -8.96
N LEU A 213 -17.21 10.57 -8.26
CA LEU A 213 -16.68 11.60 -7.37
C LEU A 213 -15.78 12.51 -8.18
N ALA A 214 -16.41 13.51 -8.81
CA ALA A 214 -15.81 14.82 -9.05
C ALA A 214 -15.37 15.42 -7.71
N LEU A 215 -14.42 14.78 -7.02
CA LEU A 215 -13.56 15.45 -6.07
C LEU A 215 -12.85 16.48 -6.92
N GLY A 216 -13.36 17.72 -6.89
CA GLY A 216 -12.84 18.82 -7.68
C GLY A 216 -11.34 18.83 -7.51
N SER A 217 -10.62 18.44 -8.55
CA SER A 217 -9.17 18.47 -8.52
C SER A 217 -8.80 19.94 -8.34
N ALA A 218 -8.32 20.30 -7.15
CA ALA A 218 -7.77 21.63 -6.90
C ALA A 218 -6.58 21.93 -7.84
N GLN A 219 -6.12 20.98 -8.65
CA GLN A 219 -5.19 21.20 -9.77
C GLN A 219 -5.64 22.28 -10.76
N GLY A 220 -6.94 22.63 -10.82
CA GLY A 220 -7.40 23.82 -11.54
C GLY A 220 -6.99 25.16 -10.90
N SER A 221 -6.68 25.18 -9.60
CA SER A 221 -6.26 26.37 -8.85
C SER A 221 -4.75 26.42 -8.59
N TRP A 222 -4.04 25.30 -8.44
CA TRP A 222 -2.57 25.32 -8.22
C TRP A 222 -1.76 25.78 -9.44
N ARG A 223 -2.33 25.77 -10.65
CA ARG A 223 -1.75 26.45 -11.82
C ARG A 223 -1.96 27.97 -11.82
N ARG A 224 -2.78 28.52 -10.92
CA ARG A 224 -2.71 29.95 -10.57
C ARG A 224 -1.59 30.14 -9.56
N THR A 225 -0.40 30.30 -10.13
CA THR A 225 0.61 31.24 -9.62
C THR A 225 0.90 31.11 -8.13
N VAL A 226 1.81 30.19 -7.80
CA VAL A 226 2.77 30.51 -6.74
C VAL A 226 3.64 31.64 -7.30
N HIS A 227 3.17 32.88 -7.13
CA HIS A 227 4.08 34.03 -7.07
C HIS A 227 4.92 33.77 -5.82
N LEU A 228 6.03 33.04 -5.99
CA LEU A 228 7.17 33.21 -5.10
C LEU A 228 7.42 34.71 -5.15
N GLY A 229 7.18 35.42 -4.05
CA GLY A 229 7.42 36.85 -3.88
C GLY A 229 8.91 37.18 -3.94
N ILE A 230 9.57 36.68 -4.97
CA ILE A 230 10.85 37.13 -5.45
C ILE A 230 10.47 37.99 -6.65
N ASP A 231 10.25 39.27 -6.37
CA ASP A 231 10.29 40.30 -7.40
C ASP A 231 11.68 40.23 -8.04
N LEU A 232 11.83 39.40 -9.07
CA LEU A 232 12.99 39.47 -9.92
C LEU A 232 12.86 40.79 -10.68
N PRO A 233 13.83 41.72 -10.56
CA PRO A 233 13.78 42.98 -11.27
C PRO A 233 13.59 42.71 -12.75
N GLN A 234 12.62 43.41 -13.36
CA GLN A 234 12.40 43.36 -14.79
C GLN A 234 13.70 43.74 -15.50
N VAL A 235 14.34 42.75 -16.11
CA VAL A 235 15.44 42.99 -17.03
C VAL A 235 14.79 43.51 -18.31
N ASP A 236 14.87 44.84 -18.49
CA ASP A 236 14.53 45.50 -19.75
C ASP A 236 15.30 44.83 -20.89
N ARG A 237 14.56 44.16 -21.77
CA ARG A 237 15.14 43.63 -23.00
C ARG A 237 15.29 44.80 -23.98
N PRO A 238 16.49 45.05 -24.52
CA PRO A 238 16.66 46.08 -25.54
C PRO A 238 15.81 45.73 -26.76
N GLN A 239 14.98 46.67 -27.18
CA GLN A 239 14.26 46.61 -28.46
C GLN A 239 15.32 46.52 -29.56
N ARG A 240 15.27 45.43 -30.34
CA ARG A 240 16.11 45.32 -31.52
C ARG A 240 15.56 46.24 -32.62
N PRO A 241 16.45 46.93 -33.35
CA PRO A 241 16.09 47.83 -34.46
C PRO A 241 15.52 47.06 -35.66
#